data_AF-A0A1Y3MQS9-F1
#
_entry.id   AF-A0A1Y3MQS9-F1
#
_cell.length_a   1.000
_cell.length_b   1.000
_cell.length_c   1.000
_cell.angle_alpha   90.00
_cell.angle_beta   90.00
_cell.angle_gamma   90.00
#
_symmetry.space_group_name_H-M   'P 1'
#
loop_
_entity.id
_entity.type
_entity.pdbx_description
1 polymer ?
#
loop_
_entity_poly.entity_id
_entity_poly.type
_entity_poly.pdbx_seq_one_letter_code
_entity_poly.pdbx_strand_id
1 'polypeptide(L)'
;MPLTQQNIKIEDTSNYPIQLFTKVYNYTKGGRVLFCIITLYMILVSITLPCIKCWRSKLEKNKFFHEPTSSIQYFYKVLNSPPLIEELRSIAIKEFSVENILFWENYQVLQKMVYRYQIEYKKAERIGNPKLISQYDFEGYYQEQLQSYSVSSMDDYSYNPNMQVPKEIMPYYINFYHTFIDSLSPASVNISGVSIKHIYNELCTYPTIGMFDNAKNEVVETMFSSIFPILLRQNRKHLNNSAIHY
;
A
#
# COMPACT_ATOMS: atom_id res chain seq x y z
N MET A 1 73.89 61.93 -9.48
CA MET A 1 73.12 60.81 -8.88
C MET A 1 71.69 60.88 -9.39
N PRO A 2 71.28 60.01 -10.34
CA PRO A 2 69.90 59.94 -10.80
C PRO A 2 69.14 58.82 -10.09
N LEU A 3 67.89 59.10 -9.71
CA LEU A 3 66.93 58.16 -9.15
C LEU A 3 66.23 57.41 -10.29
N THR A 4 66.37 56.08 -10.32
CA THR A 4 65.65 55.16 -11.21
C THR A 4 64.26 54.86 -10.64
N GLN A 5 63.21 55.34 -11.31
CA GLN A 5 61.82 54.90 -11.08
C GLN A 5 61.59 53.55 -11.77
N GLN A 6 61.35 52.49 -10.99
CA GLN A 6 60.82 51.22 -11.48
C GLN A 6 59.30 51.31 -11.57
N ASN A 7 58.77 51.24 -12.80
CA ASN A 7 57.34 51.09 -13.08
C ASN A 7 56.91 49.64 -12.79
N ILE A 8 56.15 49.42 -11.73
CA ILE A 8 55.45 48.17 -11.45
C ILE A 8 54.20 48.14 -12.32
N LYS A 9 54.19 47.28 -13.33
CA LYS A 9 53.04 47.02 -14.20
C LYS A 9 52.12 46.03 -13.48
N ILE A 10 51.07 46.53 -12.84
CA ILE A 10 50.02 45.70 -12.24
C ILE A 10 49.13 45.19 -13.37
N GLU A 11 49.18 43.88 -13.63
CA GLU A 11 48.33 43.20 -14.62
C GLU A 11 46.91 42.99 -14.05
N ASP A 12 45.95 43.76 -14.57
CA ASP A 12 44.51 43.64 -14.29
C ASP A 12 43.95 42.32 -14.83
N THR A 13 43.93 41.29 -14.01
CA THR A 13 43.36 39.96 -14.33
C THR A 13 41.90 39.78 -13.86
N SER A 14 41.26 40.82 -13.32
CA SER A 14 39.96 40.73 -12.63
C SER A 14 38.69 40.93 -13.49
N ASN A 15 38.80 41.28 -14.78
CA ASN A 15 37.64 41.76 -15.58
C ASN A 15 36.98 40.74 -16.52
N TYR A 16 37.51 39.52 -16.62
CA TYR A 16 36.95 38.48 -17.49
C TYR A 16 35.54 37.99 -17.14
N PRO A 17 35.14 37.81 -15.87
CA PRO A 17 33.81 37.24 -15.56
C PRO A 17 32.68 38.22 -15.91
N ILE A 18 32.89 39.52 -15.69
CA ILE A 18 31.87 40.57 -15.90
C ILE A 18 31.50 40.70 -17.37
N GLN A 19 32.49 40.66 -18.26
CA GLN A 19 32.26 40.76 -19.71
C GLN A 19 31.46 39.57 -20.26
N LEU A 20 31.70 38.37 -19.71
CA LEU A 20 31.01 37.16 -20.11
C LEU A 20 29.53 37.21 -19.70
N PHE A 21 29.24 37.67 -18.48
CA PHE A 21 27.86 37.90 -18.01
C PHE A 21 27.10 38.92 -18.87
N THR A 22 27.71 40.06 -19.22
CA THR A 22 27.07 41.04 -20.11
C THR A 22 26.82 40.51 -21.52
N LYS A 23 27.73 39.70 -22.07
CA LYS A 23 27.53 39.04 -23.37
C LYS A 23 26.37 38.04 -23.31
N VAL A 24 26.28 37.24 -22.26
CA VAL A 24 25.18 36.29 -22.03
C VAL A 24 23.85 37.03 -21.83
N TYR A 25 23.83 38.12 -21.07
CA TYR A 25 22.62 38.92 -20.83
C TYR A 25 22.07 39.57 -22.12
N ASN A 26 22.97 40.15 -22.93
CA ASN A 26 22.59 40.74 -24.22
C ASN A 26 22.14 39.66 -25.22
N TYR A 27 22.85 38.53 -25.26
CA TYR A 27 22.48 37.40 -26.13
C TYR A 27 21.12 36.81 -25.77
N THR A 28 20.83 36.68 -24.47
CA THR A 28 19.55 36.15 -23.97
C THR A 28 18.41 37.18 -23.98
N LYS A 29 18.64 38.39 -24.52
CA LYS A 29 17.70 39.51 -24.54
C LYS A 29 17.09 39.78 -23.15
N GLY A 30 17.95 39.90 -22.14
CA GLY A 30 17.54 40.12 -20.75
C GLY A 30 16.97 38.87 -20.08
N GLY A 31 17.54 37.69 -20.36
CA GLY A 31 17.15 36.43 -19.72
C GLY A 31 15.87 35.78 -20.25
N ARG A 32 15.13 36.42 -21.17
CA ARG A 32 13.90 35.86 -21.75
C ARG A 32 14.14 34.52 -22.46
N VAL A 33 15.22 34.42 -23.23
CA VAL A 33 15.59 33.19 -23.94
C VAL A 33 15.93 32.06 -22.95
N LEU A 34 16.66 32.40 -21.88
CA LEU A 34 17.04 31.44 -20.85
C LEU A 34 15.81 30.92 -20.09
N PHE A 35 14.86 31.79 -19.77
CA PHE A 35 13.58 31.39 -19.18
C PHE A 35 12.81 30.43 -20.09
N CYS A 36 12.70 30.72 -21.39
CA CYS A 36 12.06 29.81 -22.34
C CYS A 36 12.74 28.43 -22.41
N ILE A 37 14.08 28.38 -22.38
CA ILE A 37 14.82 27.11 -22.38
C ILE A 37 14.54 26.31 -21.10
N ILE A 38 14.56 26.97 -19.93
CA ILE A 38 14.27 26.30 -18.65
C ILE A 38 12.82 25.80 -18.62
N THR A 39 11.85 26.60 -19.06
CA THR A 39 10.43 26.19 -19.10
C THR A 39 10.25 25.01 -20.06
N LEU A 40 10.86 25.05 -21.24
CA LEU A 40 10.82 23.93 -22.20
C LEU A 40 11.44 22.67 -21.58
N TYR A 41 12.58 22.80 -20.91
CA TYR A 41 13.22 21.70 -20.20
C TYR A 41 12.31 21.10 -19.12
N MET A 42 11.68 21.92 -18.28
CA MET A 42 10.77 21.46 -17.23
C MET A 42 9.57 20.69 -17.82
N ILE A 43 8.99 21.19 -18.92
CA ILE A 43 7.91 20.50 -19.63
C ILE A 43 8.39 19.15 -20.18
N LEU A 44 9.54 19.13 -20.87
CA LEU A 44 10.10 17.88 -21.40
C LEU A 44 10.39 16.86 -20.30
N VAL A 45 10.97 17.27 -19.18
CA VAL A 45 11.25 16.40 -18.03
C VAL A 45 9.95 15.87 -17.41
N SER A 46 8.94 16.73 -17.26
CA SER A 46 7.64 16.33 -16.70
C SER A 46 6.90 15.28 -17.53
N ILE A 47 7.12 15.24 -18.86
CA ILE A 47 6.51 14.27 -19.77
C ILE A 47 7.40 13.01 -19.91
N THR A 48 8.71 13.19 -20.09
CA THR A 48 9.64 12.08 -20.35
C THR A 48 9.83 11.18 -19.13
N LEU A 49 9.85 11.72 -17.90
CA LEU A 49 10.02 10.92 -16.68
C LEU A 49 8.87 9.91 -16.47
N PRO A 50 7.57 10.29 -16.53
CA PRO A 50 6.47 9.33 -16.50
C PRO A 50 6.54 8.30 -17.63
N CYS A 51 6.88 8.71 -18.86
CA CYS A 51 7.00 7.78 -19.99
C CYS A 51 8.10 6.74 -19.76
N ILE A 52 9.29 7.15 -19.28
CA ILE A 52 10.40 6.24 -18.97
C ILE A 52 10.01 5.30 -17.83
N LYS A 53 9.36 5.80 -16.78
CA LYS A 53 8.87 4.98 -15.65
C LYS A 53 7.83 3.96 -16.13
N CYS A 54 6.87 4.38 -16.94
CA CYS A 54 5.83 3.51 -17.50
C CYS A 54 6.44 2.42 -18.39
N TRP A 55 7.38 2.78 -19.26
CA TRP A 55 8.07 1.81 -20.12
C TRP A 55 8.85 0.77 -19.31
N ARG A 56 9.63 1.21 -18.31
CA ARG A 56 10.38 0.29 -17.43
C ARG A 56 9.44 -0.63 -16.64
N SER A 57 8.34 -0.08 -16.11
CA SER A 57 7.33 -0.88 -15.39
C SER A 57 6.73 -1.96 -16.29
N LYS A 58 6.38 -1.62 -17.54
CA LYS A 58 5.82 -2.59 -18.50
C LYS A 58 6.81 -3.71 -18.85
N LEU A 59 8.09 -3.37 -19.03
CA LEU A 59 9.13 -4.36 -19.31
C LEU A 59 9.34 -5.34 -18.14
N GLU A 60 9.25 -4.85 -16.89
CA GLU A 60 9.42 -5.66 -15.69
C GLU A 60 8.21 -6.55 -15.41
N LYS A 61 6.98 -6.07 -15.63
CA LYS A 61 5.74 -6.88 -15.49
C LYS A 61 5.81 -8.14 -16.35
N ASN A 62 6.30 -8.04 -17.59
CA ASN A 62 6.41 -9.19 -18.49
C ASN A 62 7.39 -10.28 -18.01
N LYS A 63 8.42 -9.92 -17.23
CA LYS A 63 9.35 -10.91 -16.64
C LYS A 63 8.75 -11.62 -15.42
N PHE A 64 7.82 -10.97 -14.73
CA PHE A 64 7.24 -11.44 -13.48
C PHE A 64 6.25 -12.61 -13.66
N PHE A 65 5.53 -12.66 -14.79
CA PHE A 65 4.51 -13.69 -15.06
C PHE A 65 5.07 -15.09 -15.35
N HIS A 66 6.39 -15.26 -15.45
CA HIS A 66 7.01 -16.54 -15.80
C HIS A 66 7.64 -17.31 -14.63
N GLU A 67 7.59 -16.80 -13.39
CA GLU A 67 8.20 -17.46 -12.23
C GLU A 67 7.18 -18.19 -11.32
N PRO A 68 7.47 -19.39 -10.80
CA PRO A 68 6.56 -20.11 -9.90
C PRO A 68 6.35 -19.40 -8.54
N THR A 69 7.26 -18.50 -8.16
CA THR A 69 7.16 -17.65 -6.96
C THR A 69 6.18 -16.49 -7.12
N SER A 70 5.69 -16.22 -8.34
CA SER A 70 4.68 -15.19 -8.60
C SER A 70 3.25 -15.73 -8.61
N SER A 71 2.98 -16.87 -7.97
CA SER A 71 1.61 -17.39 -7.83
C SER A 71 0.83 -16.66 -6.73
N ILE A 72 -0.47 -16.49 -6.93
CA ILE A 72 -1.38 -15.92 -5.91
C ILE A 72 -1.38 -16.74 -4.62
N GLN A 73 -1.17 -18.06 -4.72
CA GLN A 73 -1.06 -18.96 -3.56
C GLN A 73 0.15 -18.61 -2.68
N TYR A 74 1.29 -18.27 -3.30
CA TYR A 74 2.44 -17.80 -2.54
C TYR A 74 2.18 -16.44 -1.90
N PHE A 75 1.42 -15.57 -2.56
CA PHE A 75 1.03 -14.28 -1.98
C PHE A 75 0.16 -14.44 -0.72
N TYR A 76 -0.76 -15.40 -0.68
CA TYR A 76 -1.46 -15.73 0.56
C TYR A 76 -0.53 -16.18 1.69
N LYS A 77 0.55 -16.92 1.38
CA LYS A 77 1.58 -17.28 2.39
C LYS A 77 2.33 -16.05 2.89
N VAL A 78 2.62 -15.10 2.00
CA VAL A 78 3.23 -13.80 2.35
C VAL A 78 2.30 -13.01 3.29
N LEU A 79 1.00 -12.92 2.95
CA LEU A 79 0.00 -12.23 3.75
C LEU A 79 -0.20 -12.85 5.14
N ASN A 80 0.05 -14.14 5.29
CA ASN A 80 -0.05 -14.84 6.58
C ASN A 80 1.27 -14.85 7.36
N SER A 81 2.34 -14.26 6.83
CA SER A 81 3.65 -14.22 7.48
C SER A 81 3.92 -12.83 8.08
N PRO A 82 3.97 -12.68 9.41
CA PRO A 82 4.20 -11.39 10.08
C PRO A 82 5.40 -10.57 9.56
N PRO A 83 6.60 -11.14 9.34
CA PRO A 83 7.71 -10.33 8.84
C PRO A 83 7.48 -9.82 7.42
N LEU A 84 6.85 -10.62 6.55
CA LEU A 84 6.65 -10.26 5.15
C LEU A 84 5.48 -9.29 4.96
N ILE A 85 4.44 -9.37 5.77
CA ILE A 85 3.33 -8.40 5.73
C ILE A 85 3.77 -7.02 6.22
N GLU A 86 4.71 -6.93 7.17
CA GLU A 86 5.30 -5.65 7.58
C GLU A 86 6.11 -4.99 6.46
N GLU A 87 6.92 -5.77 5.73
CA GLU A 87 7.61 -5.27 4.53
C GLU A 87 6.61 -4.81 3.47
N LEU A 88 5.57 -5.60 3.22
CA LEU A 88 4.50 -5.27 2.29
C LEU A 88 3.77 -3.99 2.71
N ARG A 89 3.53 -3.78 4.01
CA ARG A 89 2.96 -2.55 4.58
C ARG A 89 3.84 -1.35 4.30
N SER A 90 5.14 -1.49 4.50
CA SER A 90 6.10 -0.41 4.19
C SER A 90 6.09 -0.02 2.70
N ILE A 91 5.87 -0.99 1.81
CA ILE A 91 5.73 -0.75 0.37
C ILE A 91 4.40 -0.05 0.08
N ALA A 92 3.29 -0.55 0.64
CA ALA A 92 1.97 0.03 0.42
C ALA A 92 1.87 1.47 0.92
N ILE A 93 2.53 1.82 2.04
CA ILE A 93 2.62 3.21 2.51
C ILE A 93 3.32 4.09 1.46
N LYS A 94 4.41 3.61 0.84
CA LYS A 94 5.14 4.35 -0.19
C LYS A 94 4.35 4.49 -1.50
N GLU A 95 3.51 3.51 -1.80
CA GLU A 95 2.64 3.48 -2.98
C GLU A 95 1.24 4.08 -2.71
N PHE A 96 1.00 4.66 -1.52
CA PHE A 96 -0.29 5.23 -1.11
C PHE A 96 -1.47 4.26 -1.27
N SER A 97 -1.25 2.98 -0.95
CA SER A 97 -2.23 1.90 -1.09
C SER A 97 -2.35 1.07 0.20
N VAL A 98 -2.13 1.69 1.36
CA VAL A 98 -2.08 1.04 2.68
C VAL A 98 -3.44 0.51 3.12
N GLU A 99 -4.53 1.12 2.65
CA GLU A 99 -5.92 0.73 2.90
C GLU A 99 -6.19 -0.73 2.50
N ASN A 100 -5.54 -1.24 1.45
CA ASN A 100 -5.70 -2.63 1.03
C ASN A 100 -5.14 -3.63 2.05
N ILE A 101 -4.04 -3.27 2.72
CA ILE A 101 -3.44 -4.10 3.76
C ILE A 101 -4.27 -4.01 5.04
N LEU A 102 -4.67 -2.79 5.41
CA LEU A 102 -5.54 -2.58 6.56
C LEU A 102 -6.87 -3.33 6.42
N PHE A 103 -7.45 -3.32 5.22
CA PHE A 103 -8.63 -4.11 4.88
C PHE A 103 -8.39 -5.60 5.16
N TRP A 104 -7.29 -6.14 4.63
CA TRP A 104 -6.97 -7.56 4.78
C TRP A 104 -6.81 -7.95 6.25
N GLU A 105 -6.05 -7.16 7.02
CA GLU A 105 -5.83 -7.42 8.45
C GLU A 105 -7.12 -7.35 9.26
N ASN A 106 -7.95 -6.34 9.01
CA ASN A 106 -9.24 -6.21 9.68
C ASN A 106 -10.22 -7.31 9.26
N TYR A 107 -10.16 -7.77 8.00
CA TYR A 107 -10.94 -8.91 7.54
C TYR A 107 -10.53 -10.19 8.29
N GLN A 108 -9.24 -10.41 8.50
CA GLN A 108 -8.75 -11.54 9.32
C GLN A 108 -9.27 -11.44 10.76
N VAL A 109 -9.27 -10.24 11.37
CA VAL A 109 -9.85 -10.03 12.70
C VAL A 109 -11.34 -10.39 12.71
N LEU A 110 -12.09 -9.96 11.70
CA LEU A 110 -13.52 -10.28 11.59
C LEU A 110 -13.76 -11.80 11.51
N GLN A 111 -12.93 -12.53 10.76
CA GLN A 111 -13.00 -13.99 10.70
C GLN A 111 -12.67 -14.64 12.06
N LYS A 112 -11.69 -14.11 12.79
CA LYS A 112 -11.39 -14.56 14.17
C LYS A 112 -12.57 -14.34 15.11
N MET A 113 -13.29 -13.22 14.99
CA MET A 113 -14.50 -12.94 15.77
C MET A 113 -15.58 -13.99 15.50
N VAL A 114 -15.80 -14.36 14.24
CA VAL A 114 -16.78 -15.39 13.85
C VAL A 114 -16.38 -16.75 14.43
N TYR A 115 -15.10 -17.13 14.30
CA TYR A 115 -14.61 -18.37 14.89
C TYR A 115 -14.83 -18.41 16.39
N ARG A 116 -14.51 -17.32 17.08
CA ARG A 116 -14.69 -17.23 18.53
C ARG A 116 -16.15 -17.34 18.93
N TYR A 117 -17.03 -16.64 18.21
CA TYR A 117 -18.48 -16.76 18.41
C TYR A 117 -18.95 -18.21 18.26
N GLN A 118 -18.50 -18.93 17.23
CA GLN A 118 -18.89 -20.32 17.00
C GLN A 118 -18.43 -21.26 18.13
N ILE A 119 -17.25 -21.02 18.70
CA ILE A 119 -16.77 -21.77 19.87
C ILE A 119 -17.69 -21.53 21.07
N GLU A 120 -17.96 -20.26 21.42
CA GLU A 120 -18.78 -19.92 22.57
C GLU A 120 -20.25 -20.36 22.39
N TYR A 121 -20.77 -20.30 21.16
CA TYR A 121 -22.09 -20.82 20.82
C TYR A 121 -22.19 -22.33 21.10
N LYS A 122 -21.23 -23.13 20.60
CA LYS A 122 -21.18 -24.58 20.86
C LYS A 122 -21.03 -24.89 22.34
N LYS A 123 -20.30 -24.06 23.09
CA LYS A 123 -20.15 -24.19 24.54
C LYS A 123 -21.47 -23.91 25.27
N ALA A 124 -22.18 -22.85 24.91
CA ALA A 124 -23.48 -22.49 25.47
C ALA A 124 -24.53 -23.58 25.20
N GLU A 125 -24.53 -24.15 24.00
CA GLU A 125 -25.41 -25.26 23.60
C GLU A 125 -25.19 -26.51 24.47
N ARG A 126 -23.94 -26.90 24.71
CA ARG A 126 -23.60 -28.05 25.59
C ARG A 126 -24.03 -27.84 27.04
N ILE A 127 -24.03 -26.60 27.51
CA ILE A 127 -24.45 -26.24 28.87
C ILE A 127 -25.96 -26.06 28.97
N GLY A 128 -26.66 -25.91 27.83
CA GLY A 128 -28.10 -25.64 27.78
C GLY A 128 -28.48 -24.22 28.21
N ASN A 129 -27.52 -23.27 28.20
CA ASN A 129 -27.76 -21.89 28.60
C ASN A 129 -27.35 -20.90 27.50
N PRO A 130 -28.28 -20.46 26.63
CA PRO A 130 -27.99 -19.56 25.52
C PRO A 130 -27.57 -18.15 25.97
N LYS A 131 -27.90 -17.75 27.21
CA LYS A 131 -27.52 -16.42 27.74
C LYS A 131 -26.01 -16.29 27.97
N LEU A 132 -25.29 -17.40 28.00
CA LEU A 132 -23.84 -17.41 28.19
C LEU A 132 -23.11 -16.66 27.07
N ILE A 133 -23.64 -16.68 25.84
CA ILE A 133 -23.03 -16.01 24.68
C ILE A 133 -23.02 -14.49 24.89
N SER A 134 -24.15 -13.93 25.32
CA SER A 134 -24.27 -12.49 25.60
C SER A 134 -23.41 -11.99 26.77
N GLN A 135 -22.91 -12.90 27.60
CA GLN A 135 -22.01 -12.58 28.71
C GLN A 135 -20.53 -12.59 28.29
N TYR A 136 -20.21 -13.11 27.11
CA TYR A 136 -18.85 -13.11 26.60
C TYR A 136 -18.45 -11.70 26.18
N ASP A 137 -17.26 -11.27 26.60
CA ASP A 137 -16.70 -9.97 26.26
C ASP A 137 -16.11 -9.98 24.84
N PHE A 138 -16.99 -9.85 23.85
CA PHE A 138 -16.59 -9.73 22.45
C PHE A 138 -15.80 -8.44 22.17
N GLU A 139 -16.05 -7.37 22.94
CA GLU A 139 -15.40 -6.08 22.75
C GLU A 139 -13.94 -6.12 23.19
N GLY A 140 -13.68 -6.64 24.40
CA GLY A 140 -12.31 -6.86 24.86
C GLY A 140 -11.53 -7.77 23.92
N TYR A 141 -12.14 -8.86 23.46
CA TYR A 141 -11.50 -9.76 22.49
C TYR A 141 -11.20 -9.08 21.16
N TYR A 142 -12.10 -8.24 20.64
CA TYR A 142 -11.87 -7.48 19.41
C TYR A 142 -10.68 -6.52 19.54
N GLN A 143 -10.61 -5.78 20.64
CA GLN A 143 -9.51 -4.84 20.91
C GLN A 143 -8.16 -5.56 21.05
N GLU A 144 -8.13 -6.72 21.70
CA GLU A 144 -6.94 -7.58 21.76
C GLU A 144 -6.49 -8.05 20.37
N GLN A 145 -7.43 -8.42 19.49
CA GLN A 145 -7.11 -8.85 18.13
C GLN A 145 -6.60 -7.71 17.24
N LEU A 146 -7.03 -6.47 17.45
CA LEU A 146 -6.49 -5.31 16.74
C LEU A 146 -5.05 -4.98 17.16
N GLN A 147 -4.69 -5.24 18.42
CA GLN A 147 -3.35 -4.96 18.95
C GLN A 147 -2.36 -6.10 18.71
N SER A 148 -2.86 -7.34 18.62
CA SER A 148 -2.03 -8.51 18.37
C SER A 148 -1.75 -8.67 16.88
N TYR A 149 -0.58 -8.19 16.44
CA TYR A 149 -0.02 -8.45 15.10
C TYR A 149 0.27 -9.94 14.83
N SER A 150 0.04 -10.83 15.80
CA SER A 150 0.16 -12.27 15.63
C SER A 150 -1.11 -12.83 14.98
N VAL A 151 -1.02 -13.07 13.68
CA VAL A 151 -2.00 -13.87 12.95
C VAL A 151 -1.74 -15.33 13.33
N SER A 152 -2.40 -15.84 14.37
CA SER A 152 -2.50 -17.30 14.58
C SER A 152 -3.09 -17.88 13.29
N SER A 153 -2.42 -18.88 12.72
CA SER A 153 -2.84 -19.45 11.46
C SER A 153 -4.19 -20.14 11.65
N MET A 154 -5.20 -19.68 10.91
CA MET A 154 -6.55 -20.25 10.91
C MET A 154 -6.64 -21.42 9.93
N ASP A 155 -5.58 -22.23 9.83
CA ASP A 155 -5.38 -23.16 8.71
C ASP A 155 -6.45 -24.27 8.64
N ASP A 156 -7.17 -24.53 9.74
CA ASP A 156 -8.27 -25.51 9.85
C ASP A 156 -9.67 -24.87 9.96
N TYR A 157 -9.78 -23.54 9.79
CA TYR A 157 -11.06 -22.84 9.97
C TYR A 157 -11.90 -22.85 8.68
N SER A 158 -12.86 -23.78 8.61
CA SER A 158 -13.93 -23.75 7.62
C SER A 158 -15.20 -23.13 8.23
N TYR A 159 -15.61 -21.97 7.70
CA TYR A 159 -16.87 -21.33 8.08
C TYR A 159 -17.92 -21.47 6.98
N ASN A 160 -19.19 -21.36 7.36
CA ASN A 160 -20.28 -21.29 6.41
C ASN A 160 -20.50 -19.81 6.01
N PRO A 161 -20.20 -19.41 4.77
CA PRO A 161 -20.33 -18.02 4.34
C PRO A 161 -21.79 -17.54 4.33
N ASN A 162 -22.75 -18.46 4.16
CA ASN A 162 -24.18 -18.16 4.11
C ASN A 162 -24.83 -18.03 5.50
N MET A 163 -24.06 -18.22 6.57
CA MET A 163 -24.57 -18.07 7.93
C MET A 163 -24.84 -16.59 8.22
N GLN A 164 -25.97 -16.29 8.87
CA GLN A 164 -26.30 -14.94 9.32
C GLN A 164 -25.25 -14.41 10.27
N VAL A 165 -24.98 -13.11 10.18
CA VAL A 165 -24.18 -12.40 11.18
C VAL A 165 -24.95 -12.38 12.52
N PRO A 166 -24.40 -12.96 13.60
CA PRO A 166 -24.98 -12.88 14.93
C PRO A 166 -25.05 -11.44 15.44
N LYS A 167 -26.05 -11.15 16.28
CA LYS A 167 -26.30 -9.80 16.79
C LYS A 167 -25.13 -9.27 17.62
N GLU A 168 -24.44 -10.15 18.32
CA GLU A 168 -23.31 -9.85 19.20
C GLU A 168 -22.10 -9.32 18.42
N ILE A 169 -21.92 -9.76 17.17
CA ILE A 169 -20.78 -9.34 16.33
C ILE A 169 -21.19 -8.41 15.18
N MET A 170 -22.48 -8.14 15.01
CA MET A 170 -23.01 -7.21 14.01
C MET A 170 -22.34 -5.82 14.02
N PRO A 171 -22.07 -5.19 15.19
CA PRO A 171 -21.44 -3.87 15.21
C PRO A 171 -20.08 -3.84 14.49
N TYR A 172 -19.30 -4.93 14.56
CA TYR A 172 -18.01 -5.02 13.89
C TYR A 172 -18.14 -5.09 12.37
N TYR A 173 -19.17 -5.78 11.86
CA TYR A 173 -19.48 -5.81 10.43
C TYR A 173 -19.92 -4.43 9.91
N ILE A 174 -20.74 -3.70 10.68
CA ILE A 174 -21.16 -2.33 10.35
C ILE A 174 -19.94 -1.39 10.35
N ASN A 175 -19.09 -1.48 11.38
CA ASN A 175 -17.87 -0.68 11.45
C ASN A 175 -16.92 -0.99 10.28
N PHE A 176 -16.75 -2.26 9.93
CA PHE A 176 -15.95 -2.68 8.78
C PHE A 176 -16.48 -2.08 7.47
N TYR A 177 -17.80 -2.10 7.26
CA TYR A 177 -18.45 -1.47 6.12
C TYR A 177 -18.14 0.03 6.04
N HIS A 178 -18.36 0.78 7.13
CA HIS A 178 -18.10 2.23 7.14
C HIS A 178 -16.62 2.58 7.03
N THR A 179 -15.72 1.70 7.44
CA THR A 179 -14.27 1.95 7.38
C THR A 179 -13.70 1.69 5.99
N PHE A 180 -14.14 0.62 5.32
CA PHE A 180 -13.47 0.19 4.09
C PHE A 180 -14.35 0.13 2.85
N ILE A 181 -15.67 0.03 2.99
CA ILE A 181 -16.58 -0.12 1.84
C ILE A 181 -17.27 1.20 1.49
N ASP A 182 -17.62 2.01 2.50
CA ASP A 182 -18.25 3.30 2.30
C ASP A 182 -17.35 4.23 1.46
N SER A 183 -17.89 4.74 0.36
CA SER A 183 -17.19 5.65 -0.57
C SER A 183 -16.74 6.96 0.07
N LEU A 184 -17.36 7.36 1.19
CA LEU A 184 -17.00 8.57 1.93
C LEU A 184 -15.88 8.32 2.94
N SER A 185 -15.49 7.07 3.14
CA SER A 185 -14.50 6.68 4.14
C SER A 185 -13.07 6.98 3.70
N PRO A 186 -12.21 7.50 4.59
CA PRO A 186 -10.82 7.79 4.25
C PRO A 186 -9.97 6.55 3.93
N ALA A 187 -10.42 5.36 4.34
CA ALA A 187 -9.75 4.08 4.07
C ALA A 187 -10.58 3.19 3.12
N SER A 188 -11.46 3.79 2.30
CA SER A 188 -12.26 3.06 1.33
C SER A 188 -11.37 2.33 0.32
N VAL A 189 -11.56 1.02 0.18
CA VAL A 189 -10.82 0.21 -0.79
C VAL A 189 -11.43 0.33 -2.18
N ASN A 190 -10.58 0.28 -3.20
CA ASN A 190 -11.01 0.33 -4.59
C ASN A 190 -11.52 -1.04 -5.05
N ILE A 191 -12.82 -1.27 -4.92
CA ILE A 191 -13.52 -2.49 -5.36
C ILE A 191 -14.61 -2.17 -6.38
N SER A 192 -15.07 -3.19 -7.10
CA SER A 192 -16.09 -3.06 -8.13
C SER A 192 -17.42 -2.56 -7.55
N GLY A 193 -18.11 -1.70 -8.32
CA GLY A 193 -19.44 -1.21 -7.94
C GLY A 193 -20.49 -2.33 -7.79
N VAL A 194 -20.26 -3.48 -8.46
CA VAL A 194 -21.08 -4.69 -8.30
C VAL A 194 -20.92 -5.25 -6.89
N SER A 195 -19.68 -5.39 -6.41
CA SER A 195 -19.38 -5.85 -5.05
C SER A 195 -19.91 -4.89 -3.98
N ILE A 196 -19.76 -3.58 -4.16
CA ILE A 196 -20.32 -2.57 -3.24
C ILE A 196 -21.84 -2.71 -3.15
N LYS A 197 -22.53 -2.79 -4.30
CA LYS A 197 -23.98 -2.94 -4.35
C LYS A 197 -24.43 -4.25 -3.70
N HIS A 198 -23.71 -5.34 -3.92
CA HIS A 198 -23.98 -6.63 -3.32
C HIS A 198 -23.87 -6.58 -1.79
N ILE A 199 -22.76 -6.05 -1.27
CA ILE A 199 -22.53 -5.84 0.16
C ILE A 199 -23.63 -5.00 0.77
N TYR A 200 -23.98 -3.88 0.14
CA TYR A 200 -25.03 -2.98 0.63
C TYR A 200 -26.39 -3.68 0.71
N ASN A 201 -26.77 -4.42 -0.36
CA ASN A 201 -28.02 -5.17 -0.39
C ASN A 201 -28.06 -6.23 0.72
N GLU A 202 -26.98 -6.99 0.92
CA GLU A 202 -26.90 -7.97 2.00
C GLU A 202 -27.00 -7.31 3.38
N LEU A 203 -26.24 -6.24 3.62
CA LEU A 203 -26.23 -5.53 4.89
C LEU A 203 -27.62 -4.99 5.27
N CYS A 204 -28.40 -4.51 4.30
CA CYS A 204 -29.74 -3.99 4.53
C CYS A 204 -30.84 -5.05 4.66
N THR A 205 -30.65 -6.26 4.10
CA THR A 205 -31.68 -7.29 4.06
C THR A 205 -31.40 -8.43 5.02
N TYR A 206 -30.25 -9.08 4.85
CA TYR A 206 -29.87 -10.30 5.55
C TYR A 206 -28.34 -10.42 5.53
N PRO A 207 -27.64 -9.76 6.47
CA PRO A 207 -26.19 -9.76 6.51
C PRO A 207 -25.66 -11.17 6.78
N THR A 208 -24.80 -11.64 5.88
CA THR A 208 -24.12 -12.93 6.01
C THR A 208 -22.67 -12.76 6.42
N ILE A 209 -22.09 -13.78 7.05
CA ILE A 209 -20.69 -13.77 7.48
C ILE A 209 -19.74 -13.59 6.28
N GLY A 210 -20.10 -14.15 5.13
CA GLY A 210 -19.32 -14.09 3.89
C GLY A 210 -19.58 -12.87 3.01
N MET A 211 -20.35 -11.87 3.47
CA MET A 211 -20.76 -10.75 2.61
C MET A 211 -19.59 -9.95 2.01
N PHE A 212 -18.43 -9.96 2.68
CA PHE A 212 -17.21 -9.28 2.24
C PHE A 212 -16.23 -10.16 1.46
N ASP A 213 -16.53 -11.45 1.24
CA ASP A 213 -15.58 -12.42 0.65
C ASP A 213 -15.17 -12.03 -0.77
N ASN A 214 -16.11 -11.50 -1.56
CA ASN A 214 -15.86 -11.01 -2.92
C ASN A 214 -14.94 -9.79 -2.91
N ALA A 215 -15.24 -8.80 -2.06
CA ALA A 215 -14.39 -7.62 -1.89
C ALA A 215 -12.97 -8.01 -1.43
N LYS A 216 -12.86 -8.97 -0.50
CA LYS A 216 -11.58 -9.51 -0.06
C LYS A 216 -10.78 -10.11 -1.22
N ASN A 217 -11.42 -10.88 -2.12
CA ASN A 217 -10.73 -11.41 -3.29
C ASN A 217 -10.22 -10.29 -4.20
N GLU A 218 -11.05 -9.29 -4.51
CA GLU A 218 -10.67 -8.14 -5.35
C GLU A 218 -9.52 -7.33 -4.75
N VAL A 219 -9.55 -7.07 -3.44
CA VAL A 219 -8.48 -6.34 -2.73
C VAL A 219 -7.17 -7.14 -2.75
N VAL A 220 -7.22 -8.45 -2.51
CA VAL A 220 -6.04 -9.32 -2.56
C VAL A 220 -5.48 -9.40 -3.98
N GLU A 221 -6.30 -9.51 -5.01
CA GLU A 221 -5.87 -9.47 -6.42
C GLU A 221 -5.24 -8.12 -6.78
N THR A 222 -5.79 -7.03 -6.25
CA THR A 222 -5.23 -5.68 -6.42
C THR A 222 -3.85 -5.58 -5.78
N MET A 223 -3.68 -6.05 -4.54
CA MET A 223 -2.36 -6.08 -3.89
C MET A 223 -1.36 -6.98 -4.62
N PHE A 224 -1.82 -8.15 -5.07
CA PHE A 224 -1.01 -9.11 -5.80
C PHE A 224 -0.49 -8.54 -7.13
N SER A 225 -1.29 -7.74 -7.83
CA SER A 225 -0.89 -7.14 -9.11
C SER A 225 -0.09 -5.84 -8.96
N SER A 226 -0.20 -5.15 -7.82
CA SER A 226 0.42 -3.83 -7.58
C SER A 226 1.69 -3.91 -6.72
N ILE A 227 1.57 -4.34 -5.46
CA ILE A 227 2.64 -4.24 -4.45
C ILE A 227 3.48 -5.50 -4.32
N PHE A 228 2.92 -6.67 -4.60
CA PHE A 228 3.64 -7.94 -4.51
C PHE A 228 4.86 -8.03 -5.47
N PRO A 229 4.79 -7.56 -6.73
CA PRO A 229 5.96 -7.53 -7.61
C PRO A 229 7.11 -6.66 -7.07
N ILE A 230 6.77 -5.58 -6.36
CA ILE A 230 7.74 -4.68 -5.74
C ILE A 230 8.46 -5.40 -4.60
N LEU A 231 7.71 -6.13 -3.75
CA LEU A 231 8.27 -6.95 -2.66
C LEU A 231 9.28 -7.97 -3.21
N LEU A 232 8.90 -8.75 -4.22
CA LEU A 232 9.80 -9.74 -4.81
C LEU A 232 11.05 -9.09 -5.43
N ARG A 233 10.91 -7.92 -6.06
CA ARG A 233 12.05 -7.18 -6.62
C ARG A 233 13.02 -6.72 -5.52
N GLN A 234 12.51 -6.23 -4.39
CA GLN A 234 13.34 -5.81 -3.26
C GLN A 234 14.10 -7.01 -2.69
N ASN A 235 13.41 -8.12 -2.43
CA ASN A 235 14.01 -9.33 -1.87
C ASN A 235 15.09 -9.94 -2.80
N ARG A 236 14.90 -9.92 -4.13
CA ARG A 236 15.96 -10.35 -5.06
C ARG A 236 17.20 -9.46 -5.02
N LYS A 237 17.03 -8.14 -4.91
CA LYS A 237 18.17 -7.22 -4.78
C LYS A 237 18.95 -7.49 -3.49
N HIS A 238 18.26 -7.76 -2.39
CA HIS A 238 18.91 -8.12 -1.13
C HIS A 238 19.71 -9.43 -1.27
N LEU A 239 19.13 -10.48 -1.86
CA LEU A 239 19.85 -11.75 -2.09
C LEU A 239 21.08 -11.59 -2.99
N ASN A 240 20.95 -10.86 -4.10
CA ASN A 240 22.07 -10.65 -5.02
C ASN A 240 23.18 -9.81 -4.38
N ASN A 241 22.84 -8.79 -3.60
CA ASN A 241 23.83 -7.97 -2.91
C ASN A 241 24.56 -8.76 -1.81
N SER A 242 23.85 -9.61 -1.08
CA SER A 242 24.46 -10.50 -0.07
C SER A 242 25.38 -11.54 -0.70
N ALA A 243 25.07 -12.05 -1.89
CA ALA A 243 25.90 -13.03 -2.60
C ALA A 243 27.18 -12.44 -3.21
N ILE A 244 27.27 -11.12 -3.41
CA ILE A 244 28.46 -10.42 -3.96
C ILE A 244 29.50 -10.13 -2.85
N HIS A 245 29.12 -10.24 -1.59
CA HIS A 245 29.99 -10.01 -0.44
C HIS A 245 30.63 -11.29 0.16
N TYR A 246 30.48 -12.44 -0.52
CA TYR A 246 31.20 -13.68 -0.25
C TYR A 246 32.10 -14.04 -1.42
#